data_AF-E6UEH8-F1
#
_entry.id   AF-E6UEH8-F1
#
_cell.length_a   1.000
_cell.length_b   1.000
_cell.length_c   1.000
_cell.angle_alpha   90.00
_cell.angle_beta   90.00
_cell.angle_gamma   90.00
#
_symmetry.space_group_name_H-M   'P 1'
#
loop_
_entity.id
_entity.type
_entity.pdbx_description
1 polymer ?
#
loop_
_entity_poly.entity_id
_entity_poly.type
_entity_poly.pdbx_seq_one_letter_code
_entity_poly.pdbx_strand_id
1 'polypeptide(L)'
;MNGVDEEFTSPVFSMETLMRSIANPYGKKVIVNGVPADKTGLEENKDSKEEKTNGIFGAIFIISFIGAIIAMVVFSQTEPLLCLATFGALLFVIGLAILFQHGLSLDNMPSLALPLLGAVLTAIPAINVYHRSHPDSFYFTMDMIIDVICIGFALVGVGLIVIPPLIRSRKMRKCSQIISAMCVYRTTRSAQSKEANGRTRHYDLYAPWWQYEVNDVIYVTCEDAYTNEKVPDIGEIQEIRISPDEPAEIYRPMIVSRLVPLFIGVMFVVISSFTLFVLH
;
A
#
# COMPACT_ATOMS: atom_id res chain seq x y z
N MET A 1 -35.20 10.61 -10.39
CA MET A 1 -34.77 9.39 -9.67
C MET A 1 -33.41 9.59 -8.98
N ASN A 2 -33.00 10.82 -8.63
CA ASN A 2 -31.63 11.10 -8.13
C ASN A 2 -31.47 11.04 -6.61
N GLY A 3 -32.54 10.82 -5.84
CA GLY A 3 -32.49 10.88 -4.37
C GLY A 3 -32.04 9.59 -3.68
N VAL A 4 -32.12 8.45 -4.37
CA VAL A 4 -31.75 7.14 -3.79
C VAL A 4 -30.23 6.91 -3.85
N ASP A 5 -29.58 7.43 -4.89
CA ASP A 5 -28.13 7.24 -5.09
C ASP A 5 -27.27 8.03 -4.10
N GLU A 6 -27.78 9.17 -3.58
CA GLU A 6 -27.08 9.97 -2.58
C GLU A 6 -27.12 9.32 -1.18
N GLU A 7 -28.17 8.56 -0.85
CA GLU A 7 -28.29 7.91 0.46
C GLU A 7 -27.25 6.78 0.65
N PHE A 8 -26.95 6.04 -0.42
CA PHE A 8 -25.99 4.93 -0.40
C PHE A 8 -24.59 5.31 -0.91
N THR A 9 -24.30 6.61 -1.00
CA THR A 9 -23.00 7.16 -1.34
C THR A 9 -22.51 8.04 -0.20
N SER A 10 -21.53 7.59 0.59
CA SER A 10 -21.09 8.34 1.79
C SER A 10 -19.57 8.41 1.92
N PRO A 11 -19.02 9.54 2.42
CA PRO A 11 -17.62 9.65 2.79
C PRO A 11 -17.27 8.88 4.07
N VAL A 12 -18.27 8.59 4.92
CA VAL A 12 -18.12 7.78 6.13
C VAL A 12 -18.85 6.47 5.91
N PHE A 13 -18.11 5.36 5.97
CA PHE A 13 -18.70 4.03 5.88
C PHE A 13 -19.67 3.84 7.06
N SER A 14 -20.91 3.47 6.74
CA SER A 14 -21.94 3.13 7.72
C SER A 14 -22.40 1.70 7.47
N MET A 15 -22.08 0.82 8.42
CA MET A 15 -22.53 -0.57 8.35
C MET A 15 -24.06 -0.65 8.34
N GLU A 16 -24.74 0.21 9.09
CA GLU A 16 -26.20 0.26 9.10
C GLU A 16 -26.78 0.58 7.71
N THR A 17 -26.19 1.57 7.02
CA THR A 17 -26.63 1.97 5.68
C THR A 17 -26.33 0.88 4.65
N LEU A 18 -25.18 0.21 4.75
CA LEU A 18 -24.85 -0.96 3.93
C LEU A 18 -25.86 -2.08 4.15
N MET A 19 -26.16 -2.43 5.41
CA MET A 19 -27.09 -3.53 5.71
C MET A 19 -28.51 -3.25 5.20
N ARG A 20 -28.94 -1.98 5.16
CA ARG A 20 -30.22 -1.58 4.55
C ARG A 20 -30.22 -1.68 3.03
N SER A 21 -29.06 -1.56 2.38
CA SER A 21 -28.97 -1.64 0.91
C SER A 21 -28.87 -3.06 0.37
N ILE A 22 -28.57 -4.04 1.23
CA ILE A 22 -28.49 -5.46 0.85
C ILE A 22 -29.89 -6.01 0.56
N ALA A 23 -30.08 -6.52 -0.65
CA ALA A 23 -31.32 -7.19 -1.04
C ALA A 23 -31.31 -8.66 -0.54
N ASN A 24 -32.04 -8.95 0.54
CA ASN A 24 -32.17 -10.32 1.09
C ASN A 24 -33.63 -10.71 1.38
N PRO A 25 -34.45 -10.93 0.34
CA PRO A 25 -35.88 -11.23 0.51
C PRO A 25 -36.16 -12.61 1.15
N TYR A 26 -35.16 -13.51 1.19
CA TYR A 26 -35.33 -14.90 1.65
C TYR A 26 -34.61 -15.21 2.96
N GLY A 27 -34.05 -14.20 3.64
CA GLY A 27 -33.32 -14.39 4.90
C GLY A 27 -32.09 -15.29 4.77
N LYS A 28 -31.45 -15.30 3.59
CA LYS A 28 -30.21 -16.05 3.33
C LYS A 28 -29.08 -15.56 4.23
N LYS A 29 -28.09 -16.41 4.48
CA LYS A 29 -26.89 -16.03 5.22
C LYS A 29 -26.13 -14.95 4.44
N VAL A 30 -25.72 -13.89 5.14
CA VAL A 30 -24.95 -12.78 4.57
C VAL A 30 -23.53 -12.79 5.12
N ILE A 31 -22.55 -12.70 4.22
CA ILE A 31 -21.13 -12.57 4.54
C ILE A 31 -20.63 -11.24 3.97
N VAL A 32 -20.11 -10.38 4.84
CA VAL A 32 -19.57 -9.06 4.50
C VAL A 32 -18.04 -9.11 4.62
N ASN A 33 -17.32 -8.91 3.50
CA ASN A 33 -15.84 -9.00 3.43
C ASN A 33 -15.27 -10.26 4.11
N GLY A 34 -15.89 -11.43 3.89
CA GLY A 34 -15.46 -12.70 4.47
C GLY A 34 -15.90 -12.95 5.92
N VAL A 35 -16.51 -11.97 6.59
CA VAL A 35 -17.03 -12.09 7.96
C VAL A 35 -18.55 -12.25 7.95
N PRO A 36 -19.12 -13.19 8.71
CA PRO A 36 -20.58 -13.29 8.88
C PRO A 36 -21.19 -11.99 9.44
N ALA A 37 -22.28 -11.52 8.84
CA ALA A 37 -22.92 -10.23 9.17
C ALA A 37 -23.34 -10.10 10.66
N ASP A 38 -23.62 -11.22 11.32
CA ASP A 38 -23.97 -11.30 12.75
C ASP A 38 -22.80 -10.96 13.68
N LYS A 39 -21.56 -11.02 13.20
CA LYS A 39 -20.34 -10.72 13.96
C LYS A 39 -19.76 -9.34 13.66
N THR A 40 -20.19 -8.68 12.59
CA THR A 40 -19.53 -7.48 12.07
C THR A 40 -19.81 -6.23 12.93
N GLY A 41 -20.87 -6.23 13.75
CA GLY A 41 -21.18 -5.14 14.69
C GLY A 41 -20.38 -5.14 16.01
N LEU A 42 -19.47 -6.11 16.23
CA LEU A 42 -18.69 -6.23 17.47
C LEU A 42 -17.26 -5.64 17.35
N GLU A 43 -16.81 -5.26 16.14
CA GLU A 43 -15.45 -4.72 15.91
C GLU A 43 -15.38 -3.18 15.87
N GLU A 44 -16.52 -2.48 15.71
CA GLU A 44 -16.61 -1.02 15.56
C GLU A 44 -16.08 -0.21 16.77
N ASN A 45 -15.85 -0.86 17.91
CA ASN A 45 -15.39 -0.19 19.14
C ASN A 45 -13.86 -0.03 19.25
N LYS A 46 -13.08 -0.48 18.25
CA LYS A 46 -11.62 -0.28 18.19
C LYS A 46 -11.20 1.03 17.51
N ASP A 47 -11.97 1.52 16.54
CA ASP A 47 -11.58 2.64 15.68
C ASP A 47 -11.45 3.99 16.42
N SER A 48 -12.33 4.26 17.41
CA SER A 48 -12.32 5.54 18.13
C SER A 48 -11.10 5.74 19.05
N LYS A 49 -10.45 4.65 19.46
CA LYS A 49 -9.21 4.69 20.27
C LYS A 49 -7.97 4.77 19.40
N GLU A 50 -8.05 4.22 18.18
CA GLU A 50 -6.98 4.19 17.19
C GLU A 50 -6.71 5.57 16.57
N GLU A 51 -7.76 6.38 16.35
CA GLU A 51 -7.65 7.73 15.78
C GLU A 51 -6.78 8.69 16.62
N LYS A 52 -6.87 8.65 17.96
CA LYS A 52 -6.03 9.49 18.84
C LYS A 52 -4.58 9.01 18.93
N THR A 53 -4.34 7.71 18.82
CA THR A 53 -2.99 7.14 18.85
C THR A 53 -2.23 7.45 17.56
N ASN A 54 -2.92 7.48 16.42
CA ASN A 54 -2.35 7.78 15.11
C ASN A 54 -1.82 9.23 14.98
N GLY A 55 -2.43 10.20 15.68
CA GLY A 55 -1.97 11.60 15.68
C GLY A 55 -0.60 11.80 16.33
N ILE A 56 -0.31 11.10 17.43
CA ILE A 56 0.99 11.22 18.13
C ILE A 56 2.11 10.55 17.32
N PHE A 57 1.85 9.35 16.78
CA PHE A 57 2.82 8.67 15.92
C PHE A 57 3.13 9.47 14.64
N GLY A 58 2.13 10.12 14.04
CA GLY A 58 2.35 11.02 12.90
C GLY A 58 3.25 12.21 13.22
N ALA A 59 3.07 12.83 14.39
CA ALA A 59 3.92 13.96 14.81
C ALA A 59 5.39 13.53 15.02
N ILE A 60 5.61 12.39 15.70
CA ILE A 60 6.95 11.82 15.91
C ILE A 60 7.64 11.52 14.57
N PHE A 61 6.89 10.96 13.62
CA PHE A 61 7.39 10.67 12.28
C PHE A 61 7.86 11.92 11.53
N ILE A 62 7.06 12.99 11.55
CA ILE A 62 7.41 14.27 10.90
C ILE A 62 8.69 14.87 11.51
N ILE A 63 8.78 14.88 12.85
CA ILE A 63 9.96 15.42 13.55
C ILE A 63 11.20 14.58 13.21
N SER A 64 11.09 13.25 13.20
CA SER A 64 12.17 12.34 12.83
C SER A 64 12.64 12.55 11.39
N PHE A 65 11.69 12.74 10.45
CA PHE A 65 11.99 12.98 9.04
C PHE A 65 12.75 14.29 8.82
N ILE A 66 12.27 15.39 9.43
CA ILE A 66 12.94 16.70 9.35
C ILE A 66 14.34 16.63 9.99
N GLY A 67 14.45 16.00 11.16
CA GLY A 67 15.74 15.80 11.84
C GLY A 67 16.74 15.02 11.00
N ALA A 68 16.31 13.97 10.32
CA ALA A 68 17.14 13.18 9.42
C ALA A 68 17.62 13.98 8.20
N ILE A 69 16.77 14.83 7.60
CA ILE A 69 17.18 15.71 6.49
C ILE A 69 18.25 16.71 6.93
N ILE A 70 18.04 17.38 8.07
CA ILE A 70 19.03 18.33 8.62
C ILE A 70 20.35 17.60 8.91
N ALA A 71 20.28 16.42 9.53
CA ALA A 71 21.45 15.62 9.84
C ALA A 71 22.21 15.17 8.57
N MET A 72 21.51 14.79 7.49
CA MET A 72 22.15 14.46 6.21
C MET A 72 22.90 15.66 5.62
N VAL A 73 22.32 16.86 5.64
CA VAL A 73 22.99 18.07 5.12
C VAL A 73 24.27 18.36 5.91
N VAL A 74 24.23 18.24 7.24
CA VAL A 74 25.41 18.45 8.09
C VAL A 74 26.47 17.37 7.88
N PHE A 75 26.08 16.09 7.89
CA PHE A 75 27.02 14.97 7.79
C PHE A 75 27.59 14.76 6.40
N SER A 76 26.91 15.22 5.34
CA SER A 76 27.43 15.18 3.97
C SER A 76 28.77 15.91 3.81
N GLN A 77 29.06 16.86 4.70
CA GLN A 77 30.29 17.67 4.66
C GLN A 77 31.39 17.16 5.59
N THR A 78 31.04 16.40 6.63
CA THR A 78 31.99 16.00 7.69
C THR A 78 32.38 14.53 7.58
N GLU A 79 31.39 13.63 7.59
CA GLU A 79 31.63 12.18 7.60
C GLU A 79 30.59 11.46 6.71
N PRO A 80 30.98 11.00 5.50
CA PRO A 80 30.05 10.37 4.56
C PRO A 80 29.41 9.09 5.13
N LEU A 81 30.07 8.40 6.05
CA LEU A 81 29.50 7.23 6.75
C LEU A 81 28.33 7.58 7.65
N LEU A 82 28.38 8.72 8.35
CA LEU A 82 27.27 9.20 9.17
C LEU A 82 26.11 9.67 8.29
N CYS A 83 26.40 10.26 7.13
CA CYS A 83 25.38 10.61 6.14
C CYS A 83 24.68 9.35 5.59
N LEU A 84 25.42 8.26 5.35
CA LEU A 84 24.84 6.99 4.93
C LEU A 84 23.94 6.39 6.02
N ALA A 85 24.36 6.46 7.28
CA ALA A 85 23.57 5.98 8.41
C ALA A 85 22.25 6.75 8.55
N THR A 86 22.27 8.08 8.44
CA THR A 86 21.05 8.89 8.57
C THR A 86 20.10 8.69 7.39
N PHE A 87 20.62 8.52 6.17
CA PHE A 87 19.83 8.14 5.02
C PHE A 87 19.19 6.75 5.19
N GLY A 88 19.97 5.77 5.62
CA GLY A 88 19.47 4.42 5.94
C GLY A 88 18.37 4.43 7.01
N ALA A 89 18.56 5.23 8.07
CA ALA A 89 17.58 5.37 9.14
C ALA A 89 16.26 5.97 8.63
N LEU A 90 16.33 6.94 7.72
CA LEU A 90 15.15 7.53 7.09
C LEU A 90 14.38 6.50 6.26
N LEU A 91 15.08 5.70 5.44
CA LEU A 91 14.45 4.61 4.69
C LEU A 91 13.83 3.54 5.61
N PHE A 92 14.51 3.23 6.72
CA PHE A 92 14.03 2.29 7.73
C PHE A 92 12.72 2.75 8.37
N VAL A 93 12.67 4.00 8.82
CA VAL A 93 11.49 4.58 9.48
C VAL A 93 10.32 4.72 8.51
N ILE A 94 10.55 5.20 7.28
CA ILE A 94 9.50 5.26 6.24
C ILE A 94 9.00 3.85 5.91
N GLY A 95 9.92 2.90 5.75
CA GLY A 95 9.60 1.51 5.47
C GLY A 95 8.73 0.86 6.55
N LEU A 96 9.09 1.06 7.82
CA LEU A 96 8.30 0.60 8.95
C LEU A 96 6.93 1.28 9.00
N ALA A 97 6.83 2.58 8.75
CA ALA A 97 5.56 3.29 8.76
C ALA A 97 4.60 2.73 7.69
N ILE A 98 5.10 2.45 6.48
CA ILE A 98 4.29 1.82 5.42
C ILE A 98 3.82 0.42 5.86
N LEU A 99 4.72 -0.35 6.48
CA LEU A 99 4.45 -1.71 6.93
C LEU A 99 3.43 -1.75 8.09
N PHE A 100 3.47 -0.78 9.00
CA PHE A 100 2.46 -0.63 10.05
C PHE A 100 1.09 -0.21 9.48
N GLN A 101 1.05 0.66 8.47
CA GLN A 101 -0.20 1.10 7.87
C GLN A 101 -0.88 0.02 7.03
N HIS A 102 -0.11 -0.79 6.31
CA HIS A 102 -0.66 -1.76 5.36
C HIS A 102 -0.68 -3.20 5.91
N GLY A 103 -0.02 -3.44 7.04
CA GLY A 103 0.16 -4.77 7.62
C GLY A 103 1.08 -5.68 6.80
N LEU A 104 1.45 -6.81 7.40
CA LEU A 104 2.22 -7.86 6.74
C LEU A 104 1.28 -8.77 5.94
N SER A 105 0.97 -8.37 4.70
CA SER A 105 0.29 -9.24 3.72
C SER A 105 1.23 -9.63 2.59
N LEU A 106 0.96 -10.75 1.92
CA LEU A 106 1.72 -11.16 0.72
C LEU A 106 1.65 -10.11 -0.38
N ASP A 107 0.56 -9.34 -0.45
CA ASP A 107 0.37 -8.27 -1.41
C ASP A 107 1.26 -7.05 -1.11
N ASN A 108 1.60 -6.85 0.16
CA ASN A 108 2.43 -5.75 0.63
C ASN A 108 3.91 -6.13 0.81
N MET A 109 4.34 -7.33 0.41
CA MET A 109 5.76 -7.73 0.49
C MET A 109 6.77 -6.75 -0.14
N PRO A 110 6.47 -6.04 -1.24
CA PRO A 110 7.37 -4.99 -1.75
C PRO A 110 7.68 -3.89 -0.74
N SER A 111 6.78 -3.64 0.22
CA SER A 111 7.00 -2.64 1.27
C SER A 111 8.10 -3.03 2.25
N LEU A 112 8.48 -4.32 2.35
CA LEU A 112 9.63 -4.78 3.16
C LEU A 112 10.98 -4.42 2.55
N ALA A 113 11.04 -4.14 1.24
CA ALA A 113 12.30 -3.81 0.58
C ALA A 113 12.94 -2.54 1.18
N LEU A 114 12.10 -1.54 1.46
CA LEU A 114 12.54 -0.25 1.99
C LEU A 114 13.13 -0.33 3.41
N PRO A 115 12.46 -0.96 4.41
CA PRO A 115 13.04 -1.12 5.74
C PRO A 115 14.25 -2.06 5.74
N LEU A 116 14.26 -3.14 4.94
CA LEU A 116 15.45 -4.00 4.85
C LEU A 116 16.65 -3.23 4.30
N LEU A 117 16.47 -2.45 3.23
CA LEU A 117 17.54 -1.61 2.69
C LEU A 117 17.99 -0.58 3.72
N GLY A 118 17.06 0.09 4.40
CA GLY A 118 17.38 1.04 5.47
C GLY A 118 18.18 0.43 6.61
N ALA A 119 17.84 -0.79 7.04
CA ALA A 119 18.56 -1.53 8.08
C ALA A 119 19.98 -1.92 7.65
N VAL A 120 20.17 -2.33 6.39
CA VAL A 120 21.51 -2.62 5.85
C VAL A 120 22.37 -1.35 5.83
N LEU A 121 21.80 -0.24 5.35
CA LEU A 121 22.50 1.04 5.26
C LEU A 121 22.86 1.64 6.63
N THR A 122 22.09 1.37 7.68
CA THR A 122 22.45 1.77 9.05
C THR A 122 23.47 0.83 9.69
N ALA A 123 23.42 -0.47 9.37
CA ALA A 123 24.35 -1.47 9.90
C ALA A 123 25.78 -1.26 9.40
N ILE A 124 25.97 -0.87 8.14
CA ILE A 124 27.31 -0.70 7.53
C ILE A 124 28.18 0.32 8.32
N PRO A 125 27.72 1.57 8.57
CA PRO A 125 28.46 2.51 9.40
C PRO A 125 28.67 2.03 10.83
N ALA A 126 27.67 1.35 11.43
CA ALA A 126 27.78 0.83 12.79
C ALA A 126 28.89 -0.24 12.92
N ILE A 127 29.00 -1.15 11.94
CA ILE A 127 30.06 -2.16 11.86
C ILE A 127 31.43 -1.48 11.71
N ASN A 128 31.54 -0.47 10.84
CA ASN A 128 32.79 0.26 10.65
C ASN A 128 33.22 1.06 11.89
N VAL A 129 32.28 1.64 12.63
CA VAL A 129 32.57 2.29 13.92
C VAL A 129 32.97 1.25 14.97
N TYR A 130 32.31 0.09 15.02
CA TYR A 130 32.67 -0.98 15.94
C TYR A 130 34.08 -1.50 15.71
N HIS A 131 34.50 -1.62 14.45
CA HIS A 131 35.86 -2.03 14.09
C HIS A 131 36.93 -1.07 14.60
N ARG A 132 36.67 0.25 14.62
CA ARG A 132 37.60 1.23 15.22
C ARG A 132 37.91 0.91 16.69
N SER A 133 36.96 0.30 17.41
CA SER A 133 37.11 -0.11 18.81
C SER A 133 37.64 -1.54 18.98
N HIS A 134 37.53 -2.40 17.96
CA HIS A 134 37.96 -3.80 17.97
C HIS A 134 38.65 -4.15 16.62
N PRO A 135 39.97 -3.93 16.49
CA PRO A 135 40.68 -4.03 15.21
C PRO A 135 40.74 -5.45 14.61
N ASP A 136 40.43 -6.49 15.39
CA ASP A 136 40.35 -7.88 14.90
C ASP A 136 38.99 -8.20 14.24
N SER A 137 38.05 -7.26 14.22
CA SER A 137 36.72 -7.47 13.66
C SER A 137 36.65 -7.14 12.15
N PHE A 138 35.61 -7.63 11.48
CA PHE A 138 35.37 -7.36 10.07
C PHE A 138 35.06 -5.87 9.81
N TYR A 139 35.64 -5.29 8.75
CA TYR A 139 35.35 -3.93 8.32
C TYR A 139 35.03 -3.88 6.83
N PHE A 140 34.21 -2.91 6.44
CA PHE A 140 33.89 -2.64 5.05
C PHE A 140 34.79 -1.53 4.51
N THR A 141 35.55 -1.84 3.45
CA THR A 141 36.25 -0.82 2.64
C THR A 141 35.25 0.02 1.86
N MET A 142 35.63 1.24 1.45
CA MET A 142 34.72 2.13 0.71
C MET A 142 34.21 1.50 -0.59
N ASP A 143 35.05 0.76 -1.31
CA ASP A 143 34.66 0.06 -2.54
C ASP A 143 33.59 -1.01 -2.25
N MET A 144 33.78 -1.81 -1.19
CA MET A 144 32.78 -2.80 -0.77
C MET A 144 31.45 -2.15 -0.35
N ILE A 145 31.50 -0.97 0.28
CA ILE A 145 30.28 -0.24 0.65
C ILE A 145 29.53 0.20 -0.60
N ILE A 146 30.23 0.79 -1.58
CA ILE A 146 29.62 1.22 -2.85
C ILE A 146 29.01 0.03 -3.59
N ASP A 147 29.71 -1.10 -3.65
CA ASP A 147 29.22 -2.32 -4.28
C ASP A 147 27.95 -2.84 -3.59
N VAL A 148 27.95 -2.93 -2.26
CA VAL A 148 26.77 -3.39 -1.49
C VAL A 148 25.58 -2.47 -1.69
N ILE A 149 25.80 -1.15 -1.72
CA ILE A 149 24.74 -0.16 -1.96
C ILE A 149 24.16 -0.36 -3.37
N CYS A 150 25.02 -0.40 -4.40
CA CYS A 150 24.57 -0.53 -5.78
C CYS A 150 23.84 -1.86 -6.03
N ILE A 151 24.36 -2.97 -5.49
CA ILE A 151 23.69 -4.29 -5.56
C ILE A 151 22.34 -4.23 -4.85
N GLY A 152 22.27 -3.63 -3.66
CA GLY A 152 21.03 -3.47 -2.90
C GLY A 152 19.97 -2.68 -3.67
N PHE A 153 20.33 -1.52 -4.21
CA PHE A 153 19.41 -0.71 -5.03
C PHE A 153 18.99 -1.42 -6.32
N ALA A 154 19.89 -2.15 -6.99
CA ALA A 154 19.55 -2.94 -8.16
C ALA A 154 18.54 -4.05 -7.82
N LEU A 155 18.73 -4.78 -6.73
CA LEU A 155 17.80 -5.83 -6.27
C LEU A 155 16.42 -5.25 -5.93
N VAL A 156 16.36 -4.12 -5.23
CA VAL A 156 15.10 -3.42 -4.94
C VAL A 156 14.43 -2.97 -6.24
N GLY A 157 15.20 -2.40 -7.18
CA GLY A 157 14.70 -1.98 -8.48
C GLY A 157 14.11 -3.13 -9.29
N VAL A 158 14.79 -4.28 -9.36
CA VAL A 158 14.27 -5.50 -9.99
C VAL A 158 13.00 -5.99 -9.28
N GLY A 159 12.96 -5.96 -7.94
CA GLY A 159 11.76 -6.31 -7.17
C GLY A 159 10.55 -5.45 -7.52
N LEU A 160 10.73 -4.13 -7.64
CA LEU A 160 9.66 -3.21 -8.04
C LEU A 160 9.15 -3.45 -9.47
N ILE A 161 10.00 -3.96 -10.37
CA ILE A 161 9.61 -4.31 -11.74
C ILE A 161 8.85 -5.65 -11.78
N VAL A 162 9.33 -6.66 -11.04
CA VAL A 162 8.88 -8.05 -11.18
C VAL A 162 7.72 -8.39 -10.25
N ILE A 163 7.68 -7.88 -9.02
CA ILE A 163 6.67 -8.30 -8.02
C ILE A 163 5.25 -7.84 -8.38
N PRO A 164 4.99 -6.57 -8.76
CA PRO A 164 3.62 -6.12 -9.10
C PRO A 164 2.94 -6.94 -10.21
N PRO A 165 3.58 -7.27 -11.36
CA PRO A 165 2.95 -8.10 -12.37
C PRO A 165 2.76 -9.56 -11.89
N LEU A 166 3.64 -10.10 -11.05
CA LEU A 166 3.47 -11.44 -10.47
C LEU A 166 2.26 -11.53 -9.54
N ILE A 167 2.10 -10.58 -8.60
CA ILE A 167 0.95 -10.53 -7.70
C ILE A 167 -0.33 -10.44 -8.52
N ARG A 168 -0.35 -9.57 -9.53
CA ARG A 168 -1.50 -9.42 -10.43
C ARG A 168 -1.80 -10.72 -11.17
N SER A 169 -0.80 -11.37 -11.74
CA SER A 169 -1.00 -12.64 -12.45
C SER A 169 -1.54 -13.72 -11.52
N ARG A 170 -1.11 -13.75 -10.25
CA ARG A 170 -1.64 -14.66 -9.24
C ARG A 170 -3.10 -14.35 -8.90
N LYS A 171 -3.44 -13.09 -8.62
CA LYS A 171 -4.83 -12.66 -8.36
C LYS A 171 -5.74 -12.96 -9.54
N MET A 172 -5.29 -12.69 -10.76
CA MET A 172 -6.03 -13.01 -11.99
C MET A 172 -6.23 -14.51 -12.20
N ARG A 173 -5.28 -15.36 -11.75
CA ARG A 173 -5.40 -16.82 -11.82
C ARG A 173 -6.32 -17.39 -10.74
N LYS A 174 -6.30 -16.81 -9.53
CA LYS A 174 -7.20 -17.19 -8.43
C LYS A 174 -8.65 -16.79 -8.73
N CYS A 175 -8.87 -15.55 -9.15
CA CYS A 175 -10.19 -15.03 -9.48
C CYS A 175 -10.57 -15.41 -10.92
N SER A 176 -10.96 -16.66 -11.13
CA SER A 176 -11.28 -17.22 -12.45
C SER A 176 -12.77 -17.28 -12.76
N GLN A 177 -13.65 -17.29 -11.75
CA GLN A 177 -15.08 -17.46 -11.95
C GLN A 177 -15.75 -16.11 -12.19
N ILE A 178 -16.54 -16.01 -13.26
CA ILE A 178 -17.31 -14.81 -13.61
C ILE A 178 -18.68 -14.93 -12.94
N ILE A 179 -19.12 -13.86 -12.27
CA ILE A 179 -20.45 -13.76 -11.66
C ILE A 179 -21.05 -12.38 -11.88
N SER A 180 -22.37 -12.32 -12.04
CA SER A 180 -23.11 -11.06 -12.04
C SER A 180 -23.28 -10.56 -10.60
N ALA A 181 -22.73 -9.38 -10.32
CA ALA A 181 -22.84 -8.72 -9.03
C ALA A 181 -23.52 -7.36 -9.18
N MET A 182 -24.30 -6.98 -8.17
CA MET A 182 -25.01 -5.71 -8.10
C MET A 182 -24.25 -4.74 -7.20
N CYS A 183 -24.05 -3.50 -7.64
CA CYS A 183 -23.50 -2.46 -6.79
C CYS A 183 -24.57 -2.01 -5.79
N VAL A 184 -24.34 -2.18 -4.49
CA VAL A 184 -25.33 -1.88 -3.43
C VAL A 184 -24.96 -0.66 -2.58
N TYR A 185 -23.70 -0.26 -2.58
CA TYR A 185 -23.23 0.88 -1.80
C TYR A 185 -21.93 1.44 -2.40
N ARG A 186 -21.66 2.73 -2.21
CA ARG A 186 -20.40 3.36 -2.64
C ARG A 186 -19.78 4.14 -1.50
N THR A 187 -18.55 3.79 -1.14
CA THR A 187 -17.76 4.62 -0.23
C THR A 187 -17.01 5.68 -1.04
N THR A 188 -17.00 6.93 -0.58
CA THR A 188 -16.35 8.03 -1.29
C THR A 188 -15.16 8.59 -0.52
N ARG A 189 -14.12 9.03 -1.23
CA ARG A 189 -13.03 9.83 -0.69
C ARG A 189 -12.75 11.00 -1.60
N SER A 190 -12.79 12.22 -1.05
CA SER A 190 -12.40 13.40 -1.81
C SER A 190 -10.87 13.51 -1.88
N ALA A 191 -10.36 13.68 -3.09
CA ALA A 191 -8.95 13.89 -3.37
C ALA A 191 -8.73 15.24 -4.07
N GLN A 192 -7.51 15.76 -3.93
CA GLN A 192 -7.10 17.02 -4.52
C GLN A 192 -5.85 16.81 -5.36
N SER A 193 -5.87 17.27 -6.61
CA SER A 193 -4.69 17.33 -7.46
C SER A 193 -4.39 18.78 -7.80
N LYS A 194 -3.12 19.18 -7.66
CA LYS A 194 -2.65 20.47 -8.17
C LYS A 194 -2.28 20.32 -9.64
N GLU A 195 -2.94 21.10 -10.48
CA GLU A 195 -2.58 21.21 -11.90
C GLU A 195 -1.31 22.07 -12.06
N ALA A 196 -0.59 21.86 -13.17
CA ALA A 196 0.62 22.62 -13.50
C ALA A 196 0.38 24.14 -13.62
N ASN A 197 -0.87 24.56 -13.84
CA ASN A 197 -1.30 25.96 -13.88
C ASN A 197 -1.57 26.57 -12.49
N GLY A 198 -1.33 25.83 -11.40
CA GLY A 198 -1.57 26.26 -10.02
C GLY A 198 -3.02 26.11 -9.54
N ARG A 199 -3.95 25.61 -10.37
CA ARG A 199 -5.33 25.34 -9.96
C ARG A 199 -5.42 24.02 -9.19
N THR A 200 -6.19 24.03 -8.12
CA THR A 200 -6.55 22.81 -7.38
C THR A 200 -7.79 22.21 -8.00
N ARG A 201 -7.68 20.98 -8.51
CA ARG A 201 -8.80 20.18 -8.95
C ARG A 201 -9.24 19.26 -7.83
N HIS A 202 -10.50 19.39 -7.44
CA HIS A 202 -11.16 18.47 -6.52
C HIS A 202 -11.82 17.36 -7.34
N TYR A 203 -11.68 16.12 -6.89
CA TYR A 203 -12.35 14.97 -7.49
C TYR A 203 -12.64 13.93 -6.42
N ASP A 204 -13.76 13.23 -6.57
CA ASP A 204 -14.15 12.16 -5.67
C ASP A 204 -13.68 10.81 -6.24
N LEU A 205 -13.18 9.97 -5.35
CA LEU A 205 -12.82 8.60 -5.60
C LEU A 205 -13.85 7.70 -4.94
N TYR A 206 -14.25 6.62 -5.62
CA TYR A 206 -15.32 5.74 -5.19
C TYR A 206 -14.80 4.31 -5.03
N ALA A 207 -15.25 3.62 -3.99
CA ALA A 207 -15.05 2.19 -3.79
C ALA A 207 -16.44 1.53 -3.73
N PRO A 208 -16.86 0.82 -4.80
CA PRO A 208 -18.16 0.17 -4.83
C PRO A 208 -18.18 -1.10 -3.95
N TRP A 209 -19.33 -1.35 -3.35
CA TRP A 209 -19.65 -2.58 -2.64
C TRP A 209 -20.54 -3.43 -3.52
N TRP A 210 -20.11 -4.67 -3.75
CA TRP A 210 -20.75 -5.62 -4.63
C TRP A 210 -21.52 -6.66 -3.84
N GLN A 211 -22.77 -6.88 -4.20
CA GLN A 211 -23.58 -7.99 -3.72
C GLN A 211 -23.72 -9.06 -4.81
N TYR A 212 -23.49 -10.31 -4.46
CA TYR A 212 -23.71 -11.47 -5.33
C TYR A 212 -24.02 -12.73 -4.51
N GLU A 213 -24.52 -13.76 -5.17
CA GLU A 213 -24.94 -15.01 -4.52
C GLU A 213 -24.11 -16.20 -5.00
N VAL A 214 -23.54 -16.95 -4.06
CA VAL A 214 -22.79 -18.20 -4.35
C VAL A 214 -23.27 -19.27 -3.38
N ASN A 215 -23.74 -20.41 -3.90
CA ASN A 215 -24.19 -21.56 -3.10
C ASN A 215 -25.23 -21.18 -2.01
N ASP A 216 -26.25 -20.41 -2.36
CA ASP A 216 -27.31 -19.91 -1.45
C ASP A 216 -26.80 -18.98 -0.32
N VAL A 217 -25.59 -18.44 -0.44
CA VAL A 217 -25.03 -17.44 0.48
C VAL A 217 -24.85 -16.11 -0.25
N ILE A 218 -25.30 -15.03 0.38
CA ILE A 218 -25.11 -13.67 -0.14
C ILE A 218 -23.76 -13.17 0.35
N TYR A 219 -22.89 -12.82 -0.60
CA TYR A 219 -21.61 -12.17 -0.34
C TYR A 219 -21.72 -10.69 -0.65
N VAL A 220 -21.17 -9.87 0.24
CA VAL A 220 -21.10 -8.43 0.10
C VAL A 220 -19.65 -8.00 0.29
N THR A 221 -19.01 -7.55 -0.77
CA THR A 221 -17.57 -7.28 -0.78
C THR A 221 -17.26 -5.88 -1.29
N CYS A 222 -16.39 -5.17 -0.58
CA CYS A 222 -15.88 -3.88 -1.02
C CYS A 222 -14.69 -4.07 -1.97
N GLU A 223 -14.52 -3.18 -2.94
CA GLU A 223 -13.23 -3.06 -3.65
C GLU A 223 -12.16 -2.41 -2.75
N ASP A 224 -10.98 -3.03 -2.68
CA ASP A 224 -9.85 -2.50 -1.90
C ASP A 224 -9.33 -1.15 -2.42
N ALA A 225 -9.59 -0.83 -3.69
CA ALA A 225 -9.05 0.34 -4.37
C ALA A 225 -10.15 1.34 -4.72
N TYR A 226 -9.92 2.59 -4.32
CA TYR A 226 -10.78 3.70 -4.70
C TYR A 226 -10.45 4.17 -6.12
N THR A 227 -11.47 4.35 -6.96
CA THR A 227 -11.32 4.76 -8.36
C THR A 227 -12.35 5.83 -8.74
N ASN A 228 -11.98 6.72 -9.64
CA ASN A 228 -12.92 7.62 -10.33
C ASN A 228 -13.22 7.14 -11.76
N GLU A 229 -12.63 6.02 -12.19
CA GLU A 229 -12.82 5.43 -13.51
C GLU A 229 -13.83 4.28 -13.46
N LYS A 230 -14.81 4.30 -14.38
CA LYS A 230 -15.84 3.25 -14.55
C LYS A 230 -16.50 2.86 -13.21
N VAL A 231 -16.90 3.88 -12.46
CA VAL A 231 -17.65 3.73 -11.21
C VAL A 231 -19.08 3.31 -11.59
N PRO A 232 -19.57 2.17 -11.09
CA PRO A 232 -20.93 1.73 -11.35
C PRO A 232 -21.95 2.62 -10.62
N ASP A 233 -23.17 2.69 -11.14
CA ASP A 233 -24.30 3.27 -10.43
C ASP A 233 -24.86 2.29 -9.40
N ILE A 234 -25.52 2.81 -8.36
CA ILE A 234 -26.15 1.96 -7.35
C ILE A 234 -27.31 1.22 -8.01
N GLY A 235 -27.34 -0.09 -7.80
CA GLY A 235 -28.24 -1.02 -8.45
C GLY A 235 -27.80 -1.51 -9.84
N GLU A 236 -26.69 -0.98 -10.38
CA GLU A 236 -26.13 -1.50 -11.62
C GLU A 236 -25.55 -2.91 -11.41
N ILE A 237 -25.85 -3.80 -12.36
CA ILE A 237 -25.33 -5.17 -12.37
C ILE A 237 -24.14 -5.22 -13.34
N GLN A 238 -22.98 -5.65 -12.84
CA GLN A 238 -21.78 -5.88 -13.65
C GLN A 238 -21.22 -7.27 -13.43
N GLU A 239 -20.50 -7.78 -14.43
CA GLU A 239 -19.73 -9.01 -14.30
C GLU A 239 -18.42 -8.74 -13.57
N ILE A 240 -18.25 -9.42 -12.43
CA ILE A 240 -17.00 -9.41 -11.65
C ILE A 240 -16.38 -10.79 -11.64
N ARG A 241 -15.08 -10.87 -11.32
CA ARG A 241 -14.37 -12.12 -11.15
C ARG A 241 -14.15 -12.41 -9.68
N ILE A 242 -14.55 -13.60 -9.25
CA ILE A 242 -14.42 -14.10 -7.89
C ILE A 242 -13.51 -15.32 -7.85
N SER A 243 -12.89 -15.56 -6.69
CA SER A 243 -12.17 -16.81 -6.42
C SER A 243 -13.16 -17.94 -6.13
N PRO A 244 -13.08 -19.10 -6.82
CA PRO A 244 -13.97 -20.23 -6.57
C PRO A 244 -13.74 -20.88 -5.20
N ASP A 245 -12.51 -20.79 -4.68
CA ASP A 245 -12.12 -21.36 -3.38
C ASP A 245 -12.49 -20.42 -2.21
N GLU A 246 -12.47 -19.11 -2.45
CA GLU A 246 -12.77 -18.08 -1.44
C GLU A 246 -13.64 -16.97 -2.06
N PRO A 247 -14.97 -17.13 -2.06
CA PRO A 247 -15.87 -16.26 -2.81
C PRO A 247 -15.87 -14.81 -2.36
N ALA A 248 -15.27 -14.47 -1.21
CA ALA A 248 -15.12 -13.10 -0.72
C ALA A 248 -13.96 -12.33 -1.39
N GLU A 249 -13.05 -13.01 -2.08
CA GLU A 249 -11.96 -12.37 -2.82
C GLU A 249 -12.44 -11.99 -4.24
N ILE A 250 -12.46 -10.68 -4.53
CA ILE A 250 -12.87 -10.13 -5.83
C ILE A 250 -11.68 -9.52 -6.59
N TYR A 251 -11.67 -9.63 -7.92
CA TYR A 251 -10.65 -9.01 -8.76
C TYR A 251 -11.24 -8.20 -9.91
N ARG A 252 -11.01 -6.87 -9.89
CA ARG A 252 -11.28 -5.96 -11.00
C ARG A 252 -9.97 -5.31 -11.48
N PRO A 253 -9.57 -5.49 -12.74
CA PRO A 253 -8.30 -4.96 -13.22
C PRO A 253 -8.36 -3.43 -13.40
N MET A 254 -7.89 -2.67 -12.43
CA MET A 254 -7.67 -1.22 -12.58
C MET A 254 -6.35 -0.93 -13.30
N ILE A 255 -6.34 0.09 -14.16
CA ILE A 255 -5.21 0.43 -15.03
C ILE A 255 -4.22 1.40 -14.36
N VAL A 256 -4.67 2.17 -13.37
CA VAL A 256 -4.10 3.50 -13.10
C VAL A 256 -2.81 3.53 -12.26
N SER A 257 -2.48 2.53 -11.45
CA SER A 257 -1.31 2.61 -10.54
C SER A 257 0.00 1.99 -11.07
N ARG A 258 0.05 1.55 -12.33
CA ARG A 258 1.11 0.62 -12.81
C ARG A 258 2.45 1.26 -13.18
N LEU A 259 2.45 2.54 -13.55
CA LEU A 259 3.63 3.16 -14.16
C LEU A 259 4.65 3.64 -13.13
N VAL A 260 4.19 4.18 -12.01
CA VAL A 260 5.06 4.76 -10.98
C VAL A 260 6.09 3.76 -10.43
N PRO A 261 5.71 2.56 -9.94
CA PRO A 261 6.69 1.61 -9.42
C PRO A 261 7.64 1.07 -10.51
N LEU A 262 7.15 0.95 -11.75
CA LEU A 262 7.96 0.55 -12.89
C LEU A 262 9.06 1.58 -13.19
N PHE A 263 8.70 2.87 -13.29
CA PHE A 263 9.67 3.94 -13.56
C PHE A 263 10.72 4.05 -12.46
N ILE A 264 10.30 4.02 -11.18
CA ILE A 264 11.23 4.05 -10.03
C ILE A 264 12.15 2.82 -10.06
N GLY A 265 11.61 1.63 -10.31
CA GLY A 265 12.38 0.41 -10.39
C GLY A 265 13.44 0.44 -11.49
N VAL A 266 13.07 0.92 -12.70
CA VAL A 266 14.01 1.07 -13.81
C VAL A 266 15.12 2.06 -13.48
N MET A 267 14.79 3.22 -12.87
CA MET A 267 15.79 4.20 -12.46
C MET A 267 16.81 3.60 -11.48
N PHE A 268 16.35 2.82 -10.49
CA PHE A 268 17.24 2.19 -9.50
C PHE A 268 18.18 1.17 -10.13
N VAL A 269 17.70 0.37 -11.08
CA VAL A 269 18.55 -0.58 -11.80
C VAL A 269 19.56 0.15 -12.67
N VAL A 270 19.12 1.11 -13.48
CA VAL A 270 20.00 1.81 -14.43
C VAL A 270 21.08 2.61 -13.72
N ILE A 271 20.73 3.40 -12.69
CA ILE A 271 21.70 4.21 -11.95
C ILE A 271 22.73 3.31 -11.26
N SER A 272 22.28 2.24 -10.60
CA SER A 272 23.17 1.32 -9.88
C SER A 272 24.09 0.57 -10.83
N SER A 273 23.57 0.03 -11.94
CA SER A 273 24.38 -0.68 -12.94
C SER A 273 25.38 0.25 -13.64
N PHE A 274 24.97 1.48 -13.96
CA PHE A 274 25.87 2.48 -14.53
C PHE A 274 26.98 2.84 -13.56
N THR A 275 26.65 3.02 -12.28
CA THR A 275 27.63 3.35 -11.23
C THR A 275 28.66 2.24 -11.08
N LEU A 276 28.22 0.98 -11.00
CA LEU A 276 29.11 -0.19 -10.94
C LEU A 276 30.01 -0.28 -12.19
N PHE A 277 29.48 -0.01 -13.38
CA PHE A 277 30.25 -0.04 -14.62
C PHE A 277 31.27 1.11 -14.73
N VAL A 278 31.03 2.25 -14.09
CA VAL A 278 31.98 3.38 -14.10
C VAL A 278 33.08 3.20 -13.04
N LEU A 279 32.76 2.54 -11.92
CA LEU A 279 33.69 2.32 -10.82
C LEU A 279 34.60 1.09 -11.00
N HIS A 280 34.22 0.13 -11.84
CA HIS A 280 35.01 -1.08 -12.18
C HIS A 280 35.42 -1.10 -13.65
#